data_AF-A0A0R1E8K6-F1
#
_entry.id   AF-A0A0R1E8K6-F1
#
_cell.length_a   1.000
_cell.length_b   1.000
_cell.length_c   1.000
_cell.angle_alpha   90.00
_cell.angle_beta   90.00
_cell.angle_gamma   90.00
#
_symmetry.space_group_name_H-M   'P 1'
#
loop_
_entity.id
_entity.type
_entity.pdbx_description
1 polymer ?
#
loop_
_entity_poly.entity_id
_entity_poly.type
_entity_poly.pdbx_seq_one_letter_code
_entity_poly.pdbx_strand_id
1 'polypeptide(L)'
;MLVLKRFEALSLECLCLDRRYLEVAEMLEREMFLLKDVYNEERGNPFIPRNLPPVAGRIIWIRSIFKKIDLPMQALKLRQCVLAHKKAQRTVRYYNYMNGIICHYEMAYHKAWFDYVEEVRCLLNAPIMTINKDEAIYMVNLDRAILQLISETEWMWKLNLEVPNMAATITYCKDRLLGPATTLKISLQRFDRLRTSLTPVFINIMRFRLQEISILLKPSLSTVTWISENIEDYVEKACVKIKEVETFFNLILDIEELRVLQEMYSISEYLYIYVPEEPVSSYEFVEESNKLRSEIERILEKKSVCMERAVIDIINMFIDLLDFEHTDSKGRRVFQLPPEKLNDTNWRTEGFLPIDKWDFIQFHKIYRTIYLAPEDVLRTLQFRNYENIRYELYHLRNDCMDLFSYYNSKIILALVAGSKRSLDFVRQNILR
;
A
#
# COMPACT_ATOMS: atom_id res chain seq x y z
N MET A 1 -51.73 -17.26 15.81
CA MET A 1 -51.65 -16.64 17.15
C MET A 1 -52.29 -15.24 17.24
N LEU A 2 -51.95 -14.27 16.38
CA LEU A 2 -52.51 -12.91 16.45
C LEU A 2 -54.05 -12.85 16.34
N VAL A 3 -54.63 -13.71 15.49
CA VAL A 3 -56.08 -13.81 15.31
C VAL A 3 -56.76 -14.37 16.58
N LEU A 4 -56.18 -15.39 17.21
CA LEU A 4 -56.70 -15.98 18.45
C LEU A 4 -56.66 -15.01 19.62
N LYS A 5 -55.60 -14.19 19.74
CA LYS A 5 -55.51 -13.11 20.75
C LYS A 5 -56.59 -12.02 20.55
N ARG A 6 -57.00 -11.75 19.32
CA ARG A 6 -58.11 -10.82 19.03
C ARG A 6 -59.47 -11.40 19.42
N PHE A 7 -59.66 -12.71 19.22
CA PHE A 7 -60.90 -13.39 19.64
C PHE A 7 -60.98 -13.64 21.15
N GLU A 8 -59.86 -13.70 21.86
CA GLU A 8 -59.83 -13.67 23.33
C GLU A 8 -60.37 -12.37 23.91
N ALA A 9 -60.08 -11.22 23.28
CA ALA A 9 -60.54 -9.91 23.73
C ALA A 9 -62.07 -9.74 23.64
N LEU A 10 -62.77 -10.62 22.92
CA LEU A 10 -64.22 -10.61 22.78
C LEU A 10 -64.95 -11.39 23.88
N SER A 11 -64.23 -12.15 24.72
CA SER A 11 -64.74 -12.91 25.90
C SER A 11 -66.08 -13.61 25.72
N LEU A 12 -66.35 -14.23 24.56
CA LEU A 12 -67.55 -15.03 24.31
C LEU A 12 -67.29 -16.50 24.63
N GLU A 13 -68.04 -17.07 25.57
CA GLU A 13 -67.93 -18.49 25.99
C GLU A 13 -68.21 -19.47 24.84
N CYS A 14 -69.00 -19.05 23.84
CA CYS A 14 -69.39 -19.86 22.67
C CYS A 14 -68.22 -20.23 21.73
N LEU A 15 -67.07 -19.56 21.84
CA LEU A 15 -65.97 -19.70 20.88
C LEU A 15 -65.10 -20.95 21.09
N CYS A 16 -65.32 -21.72 22.17
CA CYS A 16 -64.58 -22.97 22.47
C CYS A 16 -63.08 -22.84 22.21
N LEU A 17 -62.49 -21.72 22.65
CA LEU A 17 -61.14 -21.31 22.26
C LEU A 17 -60.10 -22.40 22.57
N ASP A 18 -60.29 -23.16 23.64
CA ASP A 18 -59.38 -24.24 24.06
C ASP A 18 -59.21 -25.35 23.01
N ARG A 19 -60.25 -25.66 22.22
CA ARG A 19 -60.15 -26.63 21.11
C ARG A 19 -59.26 -26.11 19.98
N ARG A 20 -59.32 -24.82 19.67
CA ARG A 20 -58.47 -24.18 18.66
C ARG A 20 -57.02 -24.03 19.13
N TYR A 21 -56.81 -23.82 20.42
CA TYR A 21 -55.46 -23.83 21.00
C TYR A 21 -54.83 -25.24 21.03
N LEU A 22 -55.63 -26.31 21.14
CA LEU A 22 -55.14 -27.68 20.92
C LEU A 22 -54.70 -27.93 19.48
N GLU A 23 -55.44 -27.44 18.49
CA GLU A 23 -55.04 -27.50 17.07
C GLU A 23 -53.73 -26.72 16.83
N VAL A 24 -53.56 -25.56 17.48
CA VAL A 24 -52.30 -24.82 17.44
C VAL A 24 -51.14 -25.61 18.05
N ALA A 25 -51.36 -26.36 19.13
CA ALA A 25 -50.32 -27.21 19.71
C ALA A 25 -49.89 -28.36 18.77
N GLU A 26 -50.82 -28.91 17.99
CA GLU A 26 -50.51 -29.91 16.95
C GLU A 26 -49.78 -29.28 15.75
N MET A 27 -50.16 -28.06 15.34
CA MET A 27 -49.43 -27.33 14.30
C MET A 27 -48.00 -26.98 14.74
N LEU A 28 -47.83 -26.55 15.99
CA LEU A 28 -46.52 -26.30 16.58
C LEU A 28 -45.67 -27.57 16.63
N GLU A 29 -46.26 -28.72 16.93
CA GLU A 29 -45.55 -29.99 16.89
C GLU A 29 -44.99 -30.28 15.48
N ARG A 30 -45.81 -30.09 14.43
CA ARG A 30 -45.36 -30.25 13.03
C ARG A 30 -44.27 -29.25 12.65
N GLU A 31 -44.41 -28.00 13.08
CA GLU A 31 -43.41 -26.96 12.83
C GLU A 31 -42.08 -27.28 13.53
N MET A 32 -42.11 -27.81 14.76
CA MET A 32 -40.89 -28.25 15.45
C MET A 32 -40.20 -29.43 14.77
N PHE A 33 -40.95 -30.33 14.11
CA PHE A 33 -40.35 -31.40 13.30
C PHE A 33 -39.63 -30.83 12.07
N LEU A 34 -40.27 -29.93 11.33
CA LEU A 34 -39.65 -29.26 10.19
C LEU A 34 -38.38 -28.49 10.60
N LEU A 35 -38.44 -27.77 11.73
CA LEU A 35 -37.27 -27.03 12.24
C LEU A 35 -36.15 -27.96 12.72
N LYS A 36 -36.46 -29.17 13.17
CA LYS A 36 -35.45 -30.20 13.45
C LYS A 36 -34.78 -30.68 12.16
N ASP A 37 -35.54 -30.89 11.10
CA ASP A 37 -34.98 -31.34 9.82
C ASP A 37 -34.05 -30.26 9.24
N VAL A 38 -34.51 -29.00 9.24
CA VAL A 38 -33.66 -27.83 8.88
C VAL A 38 -32.41 -27.77 9.74
N TYR A 39 -32.51 -27.98 11.06
CA TYR A 39 -31.35 -28.02 11.93
C TYR A 39 -30.37 -29.13 11.53
N ASN A 40 -30.84 -30.34 11.23
CA ASN A 40 -29.98 -31.46 10.89
C ASN A 40 -29.29 -31.29 9.54
N GLU A 41 -29.98 -30.70 8.57
CA GLU A 41 -29.45 -30.43 7.22
C GLU A 41 -28.43 -29.28 7.22
N GLU A 42 -28.76 -28.17 7.91
CA GLU A 42 -27.98 -26.93 7.82
C GLU A 42 -26.97 -26.73 8.96
N ARG A 43 -26.94 -27.56 10.02
CA ARG A 43 -26.03 -27.38 11.18
C ARG A 43 -24.55 -27.26 10.85
N GLY A 44 -24.09 -27.83 9.73
CA GLY A 44 -22.70 -27.77 9.30
C GLY A 44 -22.32 -26.41 8.70
N ASN A 45 -23.21 -25.88 7.86
CA ASN A 45 -23.07 -24.60 7.17
C ASN A 45 -24.43 -23.89 7.14
N PRO A 46 -24.81 -23.24 8.25
CA PRO A 46 -26.08 -22.54 8.28
C PRO A 46 -26.03 -21.33 7.35
N PHE A 47 -27.20 -20.91 6.86
CA PHE A 47 -27.30 -19.68 6.10
C PHE A 47 -26.97 -18.48 7.01
N ILE A 48 -25.83 -17.83 6.74
CA ILE A 48 -25.37 -16.66 7.46
C ILE A 48 -25.56 -15.43 6.55
N PRO A 49 -26.29 -14.40 6.99
CA PRO A 49 -26.44 -13.17 6.21
C PRO A 49 -25.08 -12.47 5.98
N ARG A 50 -24.98 -11.70 4.90
CA ARG A 50 -23.75 -10.98 4.54
C ARG A 50 -23.31 -10.04 5.68
N ASN A 51 -22.01 -9.94 5.90
CA ASN A 51 -21.35 -9.14 6.96
C ASN A 51 -21.52 -9.66 8.39
N LEU A 52 -22.07 -10.86 8.60
CA LEU A 52 -21.98 -11.51 9.91
C LEU A 52 -20.72 -12.38 10.02
N PRO A 53 -20.00 -12.31 11.14
CA PRO A 53 -18.92 -13.23 11.42
C PRO A 53 -19.42 -14.68 11.54
N PRO A 54 -18.55 -15.68 11.29
CA PRO A 54 -18.98 -17.07 11.19
C PRO A 54 -19.50 -17.64 12.53
N VAL A 55 -18.87 -17.34 13.68
CA VAL A 55 -19.36 -17.84 14.97
C VAL A 55 -20.65 -17.14 15.38
N ALA A 56 -20.66 -15.81 15.36
CA ALA A 56 -21.84 -15.01 15.71
C ALA A 56 -23.04 -15.33 14.80
N GLY A 57 -22.81 -15.55 13.51
CA GLY A 57 -23.83 -15.96 12.54
C GLY A 57 -24.47 -17.31 12.88
N ARG A 58 -23.67 -18.30 13.29
CA ARG A 58 -24.17 -19.61 13.74
C ARG A 58 -25.05 -19.48 14.99
N ILE A 59 -24.67 -18.63 15.95
CA ILE A 59 -25.46 -18.39 17.17
C ILE A 59 -26.78 -17.65 16.84
N ILE A 60 -26.74 -16.67 15.95
CA ILE A 60 -27.95 -15.96 15.52
C ILE A 60 -28.91 -16.90 14.79
N TRP A 61 -28.40 -17.78 13.93
CA TRP A 61 -29.20 -18.78 13.23
C TRP A 61 -29.88 -19.74 14.22
N ILE A 62 -29.16 -20.30 15.19
CA ILE A 62 -29.78 -21.22 16.16
C ILE A 62 -30.79 -20.50 17.08
N ARG A 63 -30.52 -19.25 17.47
CA ARG A 63 -31.47 -18.42 18.24
C ARG A 63 -32.71 -18.04 17.43
N SER A 64 -32.59 -17.91 16.11
CA SER A 64 -33.74 -17.70 15.22
C SER A 64 -34.65 -18.92 15.21
N ILE A 65 -34.09 -20.13 15.15
CA ILE A 65 -34.85 -21.39 15.29
C ILE A 65 -35.52 -21.44 16.66
N PHE A 66 -34.79 -21.14 17.73
CA PHE A 66 -35.35 -21.09 19.08
C PHE A 66 -36.52 -20.11 19.19
N LYS A 67 -36.37 -18.88 18.68
CA LYS A 67 -37.43 -17.85 18.74
C LYS A 67 -38.71 -18.28 18.01
N LYS A 68 -38.59 -19.00 16.89
CA LYS A 68 -39.76 -19.54 16.16
C LYS A 68 -40.52 -20.57 17.00
N ILE A 69 -39.83 -21.35 17.83
CA ILE A 69 -40.43 -22.37 18.68
C ILE A 69 -40.92 -21.80 20.02
N ASP A 70 -40.17 -20.87 20.62
CA ASP A 70 -40.44 -20.31 21.94
C ASP A 70 -41.64 -19.36 21.96
N LEU A 71 -41.77 -18.46 20.97
CA LEU A 71 -42.93 -17.54 20.88
C LEU A 71 -44.30 -18.24 20.93
N PRO A 72 -44.58 -19.30 20.13
CA PRO A 72 -45.84 -20.03 20.23
C PRO A 72 -45.94 -20.83 21.53
N MET A 73 -44.84 -21.38 22.06
CA MET A 73 -44.85 -22.11 23.34
C MET A 73 -45.17 -21.20 24.53
N GLN A 74 -44.61 -19.98 24.60
CA GLN A 74 -44.93 -19.00 25.63
C GLN A 74 -46.42 -18.63 25.65
N ALA A 75 -47.03 -18.52 24.48
CA ALA A 75 -48.45 -18.23 24.37
C ALA A 75 -49.35 -19.43 24.75
N LEU A 76 -48.90 -20.66 24.49
CA LEU A 76 -49.55 -21.87 25.01
C LEU A 76 -49.41 -22.00 26.53
N LYS A 77 -48.29 -21.51 27.10
CA LYS A 77 -48.03 -21.53 28.55
C LYS A 77 -49.06 -20.75 29.38
N LEU A 78 -49.65 -19.71 28.81
CA LEU A 78 -50.68 -18.89 29.46
C LEU A 78 -52.00 -19.66 29.69
N ARG A 79 -52.22 -20.80 29.02
CA ARG A 79 -53.46 -21.58 29.07
C ARG A 79 -53.21 -22.95 29.70
N GLN A 80 -53.30 -23.03 31.02
CA GLN A 80 -53.05 -24.26 31.79
C GLN A 80 -53.98 -25.42 31.41
N CYS A 81 -55.25 -25.15 31.06
CA CYS A 81 -56.22 -26.17 30.64
C CYS A 81 -55.81 -26.90 29.35
N VAL A 82 -55.20 -26.18 28.40
CA VAL A 82 -54.71 -26.75 27.14
C VAL A 82 -53.44 -27.57 27.38
N LEU A 83 -52.55 -27.10 28.27
CA LEU A 83 -51.33 -27.79 28.66
C LEU A 83 -51.60 -29.12 29.37
N ALA A 84 -52.66 -29.24 30.17
CA ALA A 84 -53.01 -30.48 30.86
C ALA A 84 -53.41 -31.62 29.91
N HIS A 85 -53.77 -31.30 28.66
CA HIS A 85 -54.19 -32.28 27.68
C HIS A 85 -53.02 -33.15 27.18
N LYS A 86 -53.24 -34.45 27.03
CA LYS A 86 -52.22 -35.46 26.63
C LYS A 86 -51.47 -35.08 25.35
N LYS A 87 -52.15 -34.45 24.38
CA LYS A 87 -51.54 -33.99 23.13
C LYS A 87 -50.60 -32.80 23.32
N ALA A 88 -50.98 -31.81 24.13
CA ALA A 88 -50.11 -30.67 24.43
C ALA A 88 -48.88 -31.09 25.27
N GLN A 89 -49.04 -32.07 26.16
CA GLN A 89 -47.92 -32.64 26.93
C GLN A 89 -46.85 -33.27 26.04
N ARG A 90 -47.24 -33.88 24.91
CA ARG A 90 -46.29 -34.40 23.91
C ARG A 90 -45.48 -33.26 23.27
N THR A 91 -46.16 -32.19 22.84
CA THR A 91 -45.54 -30.96 22.31
C THR A 91 -44.57 -30.34 23.31
N VAL A 92 -44.93 -30.28 24.60
CA VAL A 92 -44.05 -29.76 25.68
C VAL A 92 -42.80 -30.62 25.89
N ARG A 93 -42.94 -31.95 25.90
CA ARG A 93 -41.77 -32.84 26.00
C ARG A 93 -40.80 -32.66 24.84
N TYR A 94 -41.33 -32.55 23.62
CA TYR A 94 -40.51 -32.34 22.43
C TYR A 94 -39.85 -30.96 22.42
N TYR A 95 -40.56 -29.93 22.87
CA TYR A 95 -40.01 -28.59 23.08
C TYR A 95 -38.80 -28.61 24.03
N ASN A 96 -38.92 -29.26 25.20
CA ASN A 96 -37.82 -29.36 26.16
C ASN A 96 -36.61 -30.10 25.57
N TYR A 97 -36.86 -31.16 24.78
CA TYR A 97 -35.81 -31.89 24.07
C TYR A 97 -35.10 -31.02 23.03
N MET A 98 -35.86 -30.34 22.17
CA MET A 98 -35.30 -29.42 21.17
C MET A 98 -34.55 -28.26 21.81
N ASN A 99 -35.08 -27.70 22.90
CA ASN A 99 -34.41 -26.64 23.66
C ASN A 99 -33.06 -27.11 24.21
N GLY A 100 -32.97 -28.34 24.74
CA GLY A 100 -31.71 -28.93 25.17
C GLY A 100 -30.66 -29.01 24.05
N ILE A 101 -31.06 -29.40 22.84
CA ILE A 101 -30.18 -29.46 21.66
C ILE A 101 -29.71 -28.06 21.26
N ILE A 102 -30.63 -27.10 21.19
CA ILE A 102 -30.34 -25.71 20.80
C ILE A 102 -29.37 -25.07 21.80
N CYS A 103 -29.64 -25.20 23.11
CA CYS A 103 -28.76 -24.70 24.16
C CYS A 103 -27.37 -25.36 24.08
N HIS A 104 -27.32 -26.68 23.87
CA HIS A 104 -26.04 -27.38 23.73
C HIS A 104 -25.24 -26.87 22.53
N TYR A 105 -25.89 -26.65 21.38
CA TYR A 105 -25.25 -26.08 20.19
C TYR A 105 -24.71 -24.68 20.46
N GLU A 106 -25.52 -23.79 21.03
CA GLU A 106 -25.11 -22.43 21.38
C GLU A 106 -23.91 -22.43 22.33
N MET A 107 -23.96 -23.23 23.41
CA MET A 107 -22.87 -23.36 24.37
C MET A 107 -21.59 -23.92 23.74
N ALA A 108 -21.71 -24.93 22.87
CA ALA A 108 -20.55 -25.54 22.23
C ALA A 108 -19.80 -24.54 21.33
N TYR A 109 -20.51 -23.77 20.51
CA TYR A 109 -19.88 -22.77 19.64
C TYR A 109 -19.38 -21.55 20.40
N HIS A 110 -20.12 -21.10 21.43
CA HIS A 110 -19.65 -20.02 22.31
C HIS A 110 -18.38 -20.41 23.05
N LYS A 111 -18.32 -21.64 23.59
CA LYS A 111 -17.11 -22.17 24.23
C LYS A 111 -15.94 -22.31 23.26
N ALA A 112 -16.17 -22.88 22.08
CA ALA A 112 -15.12 -23.01 21.07
C ALA A 112 -14.54 -21.64 20.67
N TRP A 113 -15.39 -20.62 20.55
CA TRP A 113 -14.95 -19.24 20.34
C TRP A 113 -14.19 -18.67 21.52
N PHE A 114 -14.65 -18.94 22.75
CA PHE A 114 -13.98 -18.52 23.98
C PHE A 114 -12.54 -19.05 24.03
N ASP A 115 -12.34 -20.32 23.69
CA ASP A 115 -11.03 -20.96 23.64
C ASP A 115 -10.17 -20.38 22.48
N TYR A 116 -10.78 -20.12 21.32
CA TYR A 116 -10.11 -19.55 20.14
C TYR A 116 -9.58 -18.12 20.36
N VAL A 117 -10.18 -17.33 21.25
CA VAL A 117 -9.71 -15.96 21.57
C VAL A 117 -8.24 -15.95 21.99
N GLU A 118 -7.81 -16.97 22.74
CA GLU A 118 -6.44 -17.06 23.24
C GLU A 118 -5.44 -17.32 22.10
N GLU A 119 -5.83 -18.10 21.09
CA GLU A 119 -5.02 -18.34 19.88
C GLU A 119 -4.86 -17.04 19.07
N VAL A 120 -5.94 -16.26 18.93
CA VAL A 120 -5.90 -14.97 18.21
C VAL A 120 -5.01 -13.97 18.93
N ARG A 121 -4.92 -14.00 20.27
CA ARG A 121 -3.98 -13.16 21.02
C ARG A 121 -2.54 -13.41 20.59
N CYS A 122 -2.17 -14.65 20.33
CA CYS A 122 -0.81 -14.98 19.86
C CYS A 122 -0.49 -14.32 18.51
N LEU A 123 -1.50 -14.11 17.65
CA LEU A 123 -1.33 -13.43 16.36
C LEU A 123 -0.97 -11.94 16.51
N LEU A 124 -1.31 -11.30 17.64
CA LEU A 124 -0.90 -9.91 17.91
C LEU A 124 0.60 -9.78 18.20
N ASN A 125 1.27 -10.87 18.59
CA ASN A 125 2.73 -10.90 18.73
C ASN A 125 3.45 -11.00 17.38
N ALA A 126 2.72 -11.15 16.27
CA ALA A 126 3.33 -11.16 14.96
C ALA A 126 3.91 -9.78 14.61
N PRO A 127 4.99 -9.73 13.81
CA PRO A 127 5.52 -8.47 13.30
C PRO A 127 4.47 -7.75 12.47
N ILE A 128 4.51 -6.42 12.48
CA ILE A 128 3.52 -5.56 11.79
C ILE A 128 3.59 -5.74 10.27
N MET A 129 4.75 -6.10 9.74
CA MET A 129 4.99 -6.22 8.31
C MET A 129 5.59 -7.56 7.93
N THR A 130 5.31 -7.98 6.70
CA THR A 130 5.94 -9.13 6.04
C THR A 130 6.45 -8.72 4.66
N ILE A 131 7.47 -9.43 4.17
CA ILE A 131 7.98 -9.26 2.81
C ILE A 131 7.53 -10.46 1.98
N ASN A 132 6.91 -10.20 0.83
CA ASN A 132 6.73 -11.24 -0.17
C ASN A 132 8.11 -11.63 -0.74
N LYS A 133 8.54 -12.89 -0.58
CA LYS A 133 9.90 -13.32 -0.93
C LYS A 133 10.19 -13.26 -2.44
N ASP A 134 9.16 -13.37 -3.26
CA ASP A 134 9.30 -13.43 -4.72
C ASP A 134 9.30 -12.04 -5.36
N GLU A 135 8.58 -11.08 -4.76
CA GLU A 135 8.37 -9.73 -5.34
C GLU A 135 9.04 -8.62 -4.52
N ALA A 136 9.56 -8.92 -3.32
CA ALA A 136 10.12 -7.95 -2.37
C ALA A 136 9.19 -6.73 -2.15
N ILE A 137 7.89 -7.04 -2.09
CA ILE A 137 6.81 -6.11 -1.76
C ILE A 137 6.54 -6.20 -0.27
N TYR A 138 6.41 -5.04 0.36
CA TYR A 138 6.09 -4.89 1.76
C TYR A 138 4.58 -4.99 1.95
N MET A 139 4.14 -5.91 2.81
CA MET A 139 2.73 -6.09 3.14
C MET A 139 2.48 -5.91 4.63
N VAL A 140 1.37 -5.25 4.97
CA VAL A 140 0.91 -5.16 6.36
C VAL A 140 0.39 -6.52 6.79
N ASN A 141 0.98 -7.07 7.85
CA ASN A 141 0.67 -8.37 8.40
C ASN A 141 -0.43 -8.25 9.46
N LEU A 142 -1.64 -7.91 9.03
CA LEU A 142 -2.82 -7.94 9.89
C LEU A 142 -3.68 -9.15 9.54
N ASP A 143 -3.71 -10.13 10.43
CA ASP A 143 -4.52 -11.33 10.23
C ASP A 143 -6.02 -10.97 10.25
N ARG A 144 -6.77 -11.53 9.28
CA ARG A 144 -8.22 -11.39 9.21
C ARG A 144 -8.91 -11.97 10.45
N ALA A 145 -8.29 -12.93 11.13
CA ALA A 145 -8.77 -13.48 12.40
C ALA A 145 -8.95 -12.39 13.47
N ILE A 146 -8.11 -11.36 13.49
CA ILE A 146 -8.22 -10.25 14.46
C ILE A 146 -9.46 -9.41 14.16
N LEU A 147 -9.69 -9.08 12.88
CA LEU A 147 -10.89 -8.35 12.45
C LEU A 147 -12.17 -9.14 12.71
N GLN A 148 -12.11 -10.45 12.49
CA GLN A 148 -13.19 -11.37 12.79
C GLN A 148 -13.49 -11.37 14.28
N LEU A 149 -12.47 -11.47 15.15
CA LEU A 149 -12.64 -11.45 16.60
C LEU A 149 -13.30 -10.14 17.07
N ILE A 150 -12.83 -8.98 16.60
CA ILE A 150 -13.42 -7.67 16.93
C ILE A 150 -14.89 -7.61 16.51
N SER A 151 -15.23 -8.16 15.36
CA SER A 151 -16.62 -8.20 14.90
C SER A 151 -17.45 -9.18 15.75
N GLU A 152 -16.90 -10.35 16.09
CA GLU A 152 -17.57 -11.37 16.90
C GLU A 152 -17.85 -10.87 18.31
N THR A 153 -16.92 -10.20 18.97
CA THR A 153 -17.11 -9.62 20.32
C THR A 153 -18.24 -8.60 20.34
N GLU A 154 -18.29 -7.69 19.36
CA GLU A 154 -19.38 -6.71 19.22
C GLU A 154 -20.75 -7.40 19.06
N TRP A 155 -20.80 -8.52 18.34
CA TRP A 155 -22.01 -9.34 18.23
C TRP A 155 -22.33 -10.10 19.51
N MET A 156 -21.34 -10.65 20.23
CA MET A 156 -21.55 -11.35 21.50
C MET A 156 -22.17 -10.42 22.55
N TRP A 157 -21.74 -9.16 22.62
CA TRP A 157 -22.40 -8.15 23.46
C TRP A 157 -23.85 -7.90 23.06
N LYS A 158 -24.15 -7.76 21.77
CA LYS A 158 -25.54 -7.62 21.27
C LYS A 158 -26.39 -8.84 21.59
N LEU A 159 -25.77 -10.02 21.69
CA LEU A 159 -26.41 -11.28 22.04
C LEU A 159 -26.49 -11.51 23.55
N ASN A 160 -26.01 -10.58 24.39
CA ASN A 160 -25.95 -10.72 25.85
C ASN A 160 -25.23 -12.01 26.30
N LEU A 161 -24.17 -12.39 25.58
CA LEU A 161 -23.31 -13.51 25.95
C LEU A 161 -22.07 -13.01 26.70
N GLU A 162 -21.51 -13.88 27.54
CA GLU A 162 -20.27 -13.58 28.24
C GLU A 162 -19.10 -13.46 27.25
N VAL A 163 -18.28 -12.43 27.42
CA VAL A 163 -17.14 -12.14 26.56
C VAL A 163 -15.86 -12.26 27.39
N PRO A 164 -14.85 -13.02 26.96
CA PRO A 164 -13.57 -13.06 27.65
C PRO A 164 -12.95 -11.66 27.76
N ASN A 165 -12.35 -11.35 28.91
CA ASN A 165 -11.71 -10.05 29.16
C ASN A 165 -10.71 -9.68 28.06
N MET A 166 -9.93 -10.65 27.57
CA MET A 166 -8.97 -10.43 26.49
C MET A 166 -9.63 -9.93 25.20
N ALA A 167 -10.75 -10.54 24.81
CA ALA A 167 -11.50 -10.16 23.61
C ALA A 167 -12.09 -8.74 23.75
N ALA A 168 -12.59 -8.41 24.95
CA ALA A 168 -13.06 -7.08 25.28
C ALA A 168 -11.95 -6.03 25.17
N THR A 169 -10.76 -6.32 25.70
CA THR A 169 -9.60 -5.43 25.60
C THR A 169 -9.18 -5.19 24.14
N ILE A 170 -9.09 -6.25 23.33
CA ILE A 170 -8.75 -6.13 21.89
C ILE A 170 -9.76 -5.24 21.16
N THR A 171 -11.05 -5.43 21.44
CA THR A 171 -12.14 -4.66 20.83
C THR A 171 -12.10 -3.19 21.24
N TYR A 172 -11.76 -2.92 22.50
CA TYR A 172 -11.56 -1.56 22.98
C TYR A 172 -10.34 -0.88 22.33
N CYS A 173 -9.26 -1.64 22.12
CA CYS A 173 -8.06 -1.18 21.43
C CYS A 173 -8.16 -1.21 19.89
N LYS A 174 -9.35 -1.44 19.31
CA LYS A 174 -9.50 -1.60 17.85
C LYS A 174 -8.99 -0.41 17.06
N ASP A 175 -9.25 0.81 17.52
CA ASP A 175 -8.88 2.03 16.78
C ASP A 175 -7.36 2.22 16.77
N ARG A 176 -6.69 1.88 17.88
CA ARG A 176 -5.23 1.87 18.01
C ARG A 176 -4.55 0.86 17.08
N LEU A 177 -5.24 -0.22 16.70
CA LEU A 177 -4.72 -1.22 15.76
C LEU A 177 -5.03 -0.87 14.31
N LEU A 178 -6.30 -0.54 14.04
CA LEU A 178 -6.81 -0.33 12.67
C LEU A 178 -6.32 0.96 12.03
N GLY A 179 -6.17 2.03 12.81
CA GLY A 179 -5.65 3.31 12.33
C GLY A 179 -4.25 3.16 11.75
N PRO A 180 -3.24 2.75 12.54
CA PRO A 180 -1.88 2.53 12.07
C PRO A 180 -1.79 1.50 10.95
N ALA A 181 -2.58 0.40 11.00
CA ALA A 181 -2.60 -0.59 9.93
C ALA A 181 -3.03 0.01 8.59
N THR A 182 -4.06 0.87 8.60
CA THR A 182 -4.57 1.52 7.39
C THR A 182 -3.59 2.57 6.88
N THR A 183 -3.06 3.42 7.77
CA THR A 183 -2.06 4.43 7.42
C THR A 183 -0.81 3.79 6.84
N LEU A 184 -0.29 2.74 7.48
CA LEU A 184 0.87 2.00 6.99
C LEU A 184 0.59 1.37 5.62
N LYS A 185 -0.58 0.77 5.42
CA LYS A 185 -0.95 0.19 4.11
C LYS A 185 -0.94 1.25 3.00
N ILE A 186 -1.48 2.45 3.26
CA ILE A 186 -1.48 3.54 2.29
C ILE A 186 -0.05 4.03 2.03
N SER A 187 0.77 4.18 3.07
CA SER A 187 2.17 4.61 2.94
C SER A 187 3.02 3.61 2.16
N LEU A 188 2.83 2.31 2.37
CA LEU A 188 3.51 1.27 1.59
C LEU A 188 3.07 1.28 0.12
N GLN A 189 1.78 1.48 -0.16
CA GLN A 189 1.31 1.64 -1.54
C GLN A 189 1.92 2.86 -2.23
N ARG A 190 2.13 3.97 -1.51
CA ARG A 190 2.87 5.12 -2.05
C ARG A 190 4.32 4.79 -2.34
N PHE A 191 4.98 4.09 -1.42
CA PHE A 191 6.35 3.64 -1.63
C PHE A 191 6.48 2.70 -2.84
N ASP A 192 5.53 1.77 -3.05
CA ASP A 192 5.51 0.89 -4.22
C ASP A 192 5.35 1.65 -5.54
N ARG A 193 4.49 2.69 -5.54
CA ARG A 193 4.33 3.58 -6.70
C ARG A 193 5.62 4.35 -7.00
N LEU A 194 6.27 4.87 -5.97
CA LEU A 194 7.56 5.53 -6.09
C LEU A 194 8.62 4.59 -6.66
N ARG A 195 8.72 3.36 -6.16
CA ARG A 195 9.67 2.36 -6.71
C ARG A 195 9.40 2.08 -8.18
N THR A 196 8.14 2.07 -8.59
CA THR A 196 7.73 1.82 -9.98
C THR A 196 8.02 3.02 -10.89
N SER A 197 7.95 4.26 -10.39
CA SER A 197 8.23 5.47 -11.17
C SER A 197 9.72 5.74 -11.39
N LEU A 198 10.61 5.05 -10.67
CA LEU A 198 12.06 5.20 -10.85
C LEU A 198 12.51 4.74 -12.24
N THR A 199 13.04 5.67 -13.04
CA THR A 199 13.68 5.35 -14.32
C THR A 199 15.05 4.68 -14.10
N PRO A 200 15.58 3.92 -15.08
CA PRO A 200 16.89 3.30 -14.99
C PRO A 200 18.04 4.26 -14.71
N VAL A 201 17.85 5.55 -15.01
CA VAL A 201 18.84 6.61 -14.86
C VAL A 201 18.92 7.05 -13.39
N PHE A 202 17.77 7.23 -12.74
CA PHE A 202 17.71 7.66 -11.35
C PHE A 202 17.86 6.52 -10.35
N ILE A 203 17.67 5.25 -10.77
CA ILE A 203 17.66 4.14 -9.83
C ILE A 203 18.95 4.03 -9.03
N ASN A 204 20.11 4.29 -9.65
CA ASN A 204 21.42 4.17 -9.02
C ASN A 204 21.67 5.27 -7.99
N ILE A 205 21.37 6.52 -8.34
CA ILE A 205 21.53 7.64 -7.41
C ILE A 205 20.46 7.63 -6.31
N MET A 206 19.27 7.06 -6.55
CA MET A 206 18.22 6.92 -5.55
C MET A 206 18.45 5.79 -4.53
N ARG A 207 19.45 4.93 -4.73
CA ARG A 207 19.66 3.72 -3.89
C ARG A 207 19.86 4.07 -2.42
N PHE A 208 20.55 5.16 -2.11
CA PHE A 208 20.78 5.55 -0.71
C PHE A 208 19.47 5.98 -0.01
N ARG A 209 18.59 6.70 -0.71
CA ARG A 209 17.27 7.09 -0.17
C ARG A 209 16.35 5.89 0.03
N LEU A 210 16.37 4.93 -0.90
CA LEU A 210 15.64 3.66 -0.74
C LEU A 210 16.20 2.85 0.43
N GLN A 211 17.52 2.89 0.63
CA GLN A 211 18.17 2.26 1.77
C GLN A 211 17.72 2.88 3.10
N GLU A 212 17.69 4.20 3.24
CA GLU A 212 17.21 4.89 4.45
C GLU A 212 15.81 4.37 4.86
N ILE A 213 14.90 4.24 3.90
CA ILE A 213 13.56 3.68 4.13
C ILE A 213 13.64 2.21 4.54
N SER A 214 14.45 1.39 3.86
CA SER A 214 14.58 -0.03 4.20
C SER A 214 15.12 -0.26 5.62
N ILE A 215 16.07 0.56 6.07
CA ILE A 215 16.62 0.52 7.44
C ILE A 215 15.54 0.92 8.44
N LEU A 216 14.78 1.99 8.13
CA LEU A 216 13.68 2.44 8.98
C LEU A 216 12.59 1.38 9.12
N LEU A 217 12.28 0.63 8.05
CA LEU A 217 11.25 -0.42 8.04
C LEU A 217 11.75 -1.77 8.60
N LYS A 218 13.05 -1.96 8.78
CA LYS A 218 13.61 -3.23 9.27
C LYS A 218 13.05 -3.67 10.64
N PRO A 219 12.92 -2.79 11.66
CA PRO A 219 12.32 -3.17 12.94
C PRO A 219 10.90 -3.70 12.80
N SER A 220 10.09 -3.17 11.87
CA SER A 220 8.71 -3.65 11.63
C SER A 220 8.58 -5.06 11.06
N LEU A 221 9.69 -5.66 10.61
CA LEU A 221 9.72 -7.03 10.11
C LEU A 221 10.05 -8.06 11.19
N SER A 222 10.60 -7.62 12.33
CA SER A 222 11.10 -8.52 13.38
C SER A 222 10.70 -8.13 14.79
N THR A 223 10.93 -6.88 15.21
CA THR A 223 10.86 -6.47 16.62
C THR A 223 9.59 -5.70 16.96
N VAL A 224 9.06 -4.90 16.03
CA VAL A 224 7.82 -4.15 16.26
C VAL A 224 6.63 -5.07 15.96
N THR A 225 5.81 -5.29 16.98
CA THR A 225 4.61 -6.15 16.93
C THR A 225 3.37 -5.30 17.14
N TRP A 226 2.17 -5.87 16.95
CA TRP A 226 0.90 -5.14 17.14
C TRP A 226 0.58 -4.77 18.60
N ILE A 227 1.34 -5.32 19.55
CA ILE A 227 1.20 -5.03 20.99
C ILE A 227 2.14 -3.89 21.44
N SER A 228 3.13 -3.53 20.63
CA SER A 228 4.09 -2.47 20.97
C SER A 228 3.37 -1.14 21.29
N GLU A 229 3.85 -0.42 22.30
CA GLU A 229 3.17 0.82 22.75
C GLU A 229 3.35 1.98 21.76
N ASN A 230 4.51 2.06 21.10
CA ASN A 230 4.87 3.21 20.23
C ASN A 230 4.62 2.94 18.73
N ILE A 231 3.57 2.18 18.40
CA ILE A 231 3.26 1.83 17.01
C ILE A 231 2.85 3.06 16.20
N GLU A 232 2.01 3.93 16.79
CA GLU A 232 1.50 5.13 16.13
C GLU A 232 2.65 6.05 15.71
N ASP A 233 3.53 6.40 16.65
CA ASP A 233 4.72 7.23 16.39
C ASP A 233 5.66 6.60 15.35
N TYR A 234 5.84 5.28 15.40
CA TYR A 234 6.69 4.58 14.42
C TYR A 234 6.09 4.65 13.02
N VAL A 235 4.78 4.39 12.88
CA VAL A 235 4.08 4.46 11.59
C VAL A 235 4.06 5.89 11.05
N GLU A 236 3.91 6.89 11.92
CA GLU A 236 3.99 8.30 11.54
C GLU A 236 5.38 8.65 11.02
N LYS A 237 6.46 8.27 11.73
CA LYS A 237 7.84 8.48 11.28
C LYS A 237 8.10 7.83 9.91
N ALA A 238 7.63 6.59 9.71
CA ALA A 238 7.74 5.91 8.43
C ALA A 238 6.97 6.64 7.32
N CYS A 239 5.75 7.10 7.61
CA CYS A 239 4.92 7.87 6.68
C CYS A 239 5.58 9.19 6.26
N VAL A 240 6.09 9.96 7.23
CA VAL A 240 6.79 11.23 6.97
C VAL A 240 8.02 11.00 6.12
N LYS A 241 8.83 9.97 6.43
CA LYS A 241 10.04 9.69 5.66
C LYS A 241 9.75 9.23 4.22
N ILE A 242 8.75 8.38 4.02
CA ILE A 242 8.31 7.98 2.67
C ILE A 242 7.82 9.21 1.90
N LYS A 243 7.01 10.06 2.53
CA LYS A 243 6.49 11.29 1.90
C LYS A 243 7.61 12.26 1.54
N GLU A 244 8.61 12.44 2.39
CA GLU A 244 9.79 13.28 2.12
C GLU A 244 10.53 12.82 0.86
N VAL A 245 10.81 11.51 0.77
CA VAL A 245 11.48 10.92 -0.41
C VAL A 245 10.62 11.03 -1.66
N GLU A 246 9.31 10.86 -1.54
CA GLU A 246 8.36 11.05 -2.64
C GLU A 246 8.33 12.50 -3.15
N THR A 247 8.22 13.47 -2.24
CA THR A 247 8.24 14.89 -2.62
C THR A 247 9.54 15.29 -3.29
N PHE A 248 10.67 14.78 -2.80
CA PHE A 248 11.97 15.03 -3.39
C PHE A 248 12.08 14.45 -4.81
N PHE A 249 11.65 13.20 -5.01
CA PHE A 249 11.72 12.57 -6.32
C PHE A 249 10.78 13.22 -7.33
N ASN A 250 9.56 13.60 -6.93
CA ASN A 250 8.64 14.31 -7.81
C ASN A 250 9.23 15.66 -8.27
N LEU A 251 9.92 16.39 -7.37
CA LEU A 251 10.59 17.64 -7.74
C LEU A 251 11.71 17.42 -8.77
N ILE A 252 12.44 16.31 -8.69
CA ILE A 252 13.44 15.94 -9.70
C ILE A 252 12.78 15.63 -11.04
N LEU A 253 11.68 14.87 -11.03
CA LEU A 253 10.93 14.56 -12.25
C LEU A 253 10.36 15.82 -12.90
N ASP A 254 9.83 16.76 -12.12
CA ASP A 254 9.33 18.04 -12.62
C ASP A 254 10.45 18.86 -13.29
N ILE A 255 11.65 18.87 -12.71
CA ILE A 255 12.82 19.55 -13.30
C ILE A 255 13.27 18.84 -14.58
N GLU A 256 13.33 17.51 -14.59
CA GLU A 256 13.65 16.73 -15.79
C GLU A 256 12.67 17.04 -16.92
N GLU A 257 11.36 16.98 -16.65
CA GLU A 257 10.32 17.17 -17.66
C GLU A 257 10.34 18.59 -18.24
N LEU A 258 10.32 19.61 -17.37
CA LEU A 258 10.16 21.00 -17.79
C LEU A 258 11.45 21.62 -18.32
N ARG A 259 12.61 21.36 -17.70
CA ARG A 259 13.86 22.03 -18.05
C ARG A 259 14.74 21.23 -19.01
N VAL A 260 14.59 19.91 -19.06
CA VAL A 260 15.42 19.04 -19.91
C VAL A 260 14.60 18.49 -21.08
N LEU A 261 13.56 17.70 -20.83
CA LEU A 261 12.83 17.00 -21.89
C LEU A 261 12.08 17.96 -22.83
N GLN A 262 11.44 19.00 -22.31
CA GLN A 262 10.76 20.00 -23.14
C GLN A 262 11.74 20.79 -24.04
N GLU A 263 12.89 21.19 -23.50
CA GLU A 263 13.93 21.88 -24.27
C GLU A 263 14.56 20.96 -25.31
N MET A 264 14.81 19.70 -24.96
CA MET A 264 15.26 18.68 -25.90
C MET A 264 14.28 18.45 -27.05
N TYR A 265 12.98 18.36 -26.75
CA TYR A 265 11.95 18.21 -27.77
C TYR A 265 11.97 19.42 -28.71
N SER A 266 12.03 20.63 -28.15
CA SER A 266 12.14 21.86 -28.92
C SER A 266 13.37 21.85 -29.85
N ILE A 267 14.54 21.39 -29.40
CA ILE A 267 15.76 21.24 -30.23
C ILE A 267 15.52 20.30 -31.41
N SER A 268 14.82 19.18 -31.18
CA SER A 268 14.55 18.18 -32.22
C SER A 268 13.57 18.66 -33.30
N GLU A 269 12.75 19.67 -33.01
CA GLU A 269 11.79 20.23 -33.96
C GLU A 269 12.36 21.36 -34.83
N TYR A 270 13.49 21.97 -34.45
CA TYR A 270 14.07 23.06 -35.23
C TYR A 270 14.47 22.62 -36.64
N LEU A 271 14.09 23.44 -37.62
CA LEU A 271 14.55 23.33 -39.00
C LEU A 271 15.80 24.21 -39.17
N TYR A 272 16.92 23.60 -39.57
CA TYR A 272 18.20 24.31 -39.74
C TYR A 272 18.36 24.99 -41.10
N ILE A 273 17.28 25.10 -41.86
CA ILE A 273 17.29 25.56 -43.25
C ILE A 273 16.33 26.73 -43.38
N TYR A 274 16.81 27.77 -44.04
CA TYR A 274 15.97 28.89 -44.45
C TYR A 274 15.09 28.46 -45.62
N VAL A 275 13.78 28.60 -45.45
CA VAL A 275 12.78 28.32 -46.50
C VAL A 275 12.18 29.65 -46.91
N PRO A 276 12.49 30.16 -48.12
CA PRO A 276 11.91 31.40 -48.59
C PRO A 276 10.46 31.18 -49.06
N GLU A 277 9.59 32.17 -48.84
CA GLU A 277 8.19 32.16 -49.32
C GLU A 277 8.10 32.51 -50.82
N GLU A 278 9.05 33.29 -51.33
CA GLU A 278 9.15 33.74 -52.72
C GLU A 278 10.51 33.36 -53.32
N PRO A 279 10.65 33.23 -54.66
CA PRO A 279 11.93 32.92 -55.28
C PRO A 279 12.94 34.06 -55.08
N VAL A 280 13.96 33.81 -54.27
CA VAL A 280 15.00 34.78 -53.88
C VAL A 280 16.27 34.58 -54.72
N SER A 281 17.04 35.65 -54.91
CA SER A 281 18.37 35.56 -55.55
C SER A 281 19.32 34.66 -54.75
N SER A 282 20.25 33.99 -55.44
CA SER A 282 21.25 33.12 -54.80
C SER A 282 22.09 33.81 -53.71
N TYR A 283 22.43 35.09 -53.91
CA TYR A 283 23.19 35.87 -52.93
C TYR A 283 22.37 36.17 -51.66
N GLU A 284 21.12 36.59 -51.84
CA GLU A 284 20.19 36.88 -50.74
C GLU A 284 19.84 35.61 -49.96
N PHE A 285 19.66 34.47 -50.64
CA PHE A 285 19.43 33.17 -49.98
C PHE A 285 20.61 32.77 -49.07
N VAL A 286 21.85 32.96 -49.52
CA VAL A 286 23.05 32.66 -48.72
C VAL A 286 23.15 33.61 -47.52
N GLU A 287 22.83 34.89 -47.70
CA GLU A 287 22.85 35.87 -46.62
C GLU A 287 21.81 35.55 -45.54
N GLU A 288 20.56 35.29 -45.92
CA GLU A 288 19.48 34.93 -44.99
C GLU A 288 19.72 33.57 -44.33
N SER A 289 20.31 32.61 -45.05
CA SER A 289 20.73 31.33 -44.48
C SER A 289 21.83 31.51 -43.42
N ASN A 290 22.79 32.41 -43.64
CA ASN A 290 23.82 32.70 -42.66
C ASN A 290 23.26 33.43 -41.43
N LYS A 291 22.29 34.34 -41.61
CA LYS A 291 21.57 35.00 -40.50
C LYS A 291 20.81 33.99 -39.65
N LEU A 292 20.06 33.09 -40.29
CA LEU A 292 19.32 32.01 -39.63
C LEU A 292 20.26 31.07 -38.87
N ARG A 293 21.42 30.72 -39.46
CA ARG A 293 22.44 29.90 -38.79
C ARG A 293 22.94 30.55 -37.50
N SER A 294 23.29 31.83 -37.53
CA SER A 294 23.78 32.55 -36.35
C SER A 294 22.71 32.64 -35.25
N GLU A 295 21.44 32.82 -35.60
CA GLU A 295 20.36 32.84 -34.61
C GLU A 295 20.09 31.46 -34.01
N ILE A 296 20.13 30.41 -34.82
CA ILE A 296 20.01 29.02 -34.35
C ILE A 296 21.17 28.67 -33.43
N GLU A 297 22.40 29.04 -33.78
CA GLU A 297 23.59 28.83 -32.95
C GLU A 297 23.41 29.44 -31.55
N ARG A 298 22.97 30.70 -31.48
CA ARG A 298 22.69 31.41 -30.23
C ARG A 298 21.57 30.74 -29.41
N ILE A 299 20.50 30.29 -30.06
CA ILE A 299 19.38 29.60 -29.39
C ILE A 299 19.84 28.24 -28.85
N LEU A 300 20.56 27.45 -29.66
CA LEU A 300 21.05 26.13 -29.29
C LEU A 300 22.05 26.22 -28.14
N GLU A 301 22.98 27.18 -28.18
CA GLU A 301 23.93 27.42 -27.09
C GLU A 301 23.18 27.73 -25.79
N LYS A 302 22.22 28.68 -25.84
CA LYS A 302 21.42 29.05 -24.66
C LYS A 302 20.64 27.87 -24.10
N LYS A 303 20.01 27.06 -24.95
CA LYS A 303 19.26 25.86 -24.55
C LYS A 303 20.19 24.79 -23.98
N SER A 304 21.34 24.55 -24.60
CA SER A 304 22.35 23.59 -24.15
C SER A 304 22.85 23.94 -22.75
N VAL A 305 23.22 25.20 -22.51
CA VAL A 305 23.66 25.66 -21.18
C VAL A 305 22.54 25.56 -20.15
N CYS A 306 21.29 25.82 -20.53
CA CYS A 306 20.14 25.68 -19.63
C CYS A 306 19.93 24.24 -19.18
N MET A 307 19.97 23.29 -20.13
CA MET A 307 19.84 21.86 -19.85
C MET A 307 21.00 21.34 -19.00
N GLU A 308 22.23 21.73 -19.32
CA GLU A 308 23.41 21.36 -18.53
C GLU A 308 23.28 21.84 -17.08
N ARG A 309 22.90 23.10 -16.88
CA ARG A 309 22.64 23.65 -15.55
C ARG A 309 21.51 22.91 -14.84
N ALA A 310 20.43 22.53 -15.53
CA ALA A 310 19.33 21.78 -14.93
C ALA A 310 19.79 20.39 -14.43
N VAL A 311 20.62 19.69 -15.21
CA VAL A 311 21.18 18.40 -14.79
C VAL A 311 22.14 18.58 -13.61
N ILE A 312 22.95 19.64 -13.61
CA ILE A 312 23.81 19.98 -12.47
C ILE A 312 22.97 20.30 -11.23
N ASP A 313 21.89 21.06 -11.37
CA ASP A 313 20.97 21.35 -10.26
C ASP A 313 20.38 20.04 -9.69
N ILE A 314 19.96 19.11 -10.55
CA ILE A 314 19.50 17.78 -10.12
C ILE A 314 20.57 17.05 -9.31
N ILE A 315 21.80 17.00 -9.83
CA ILE A 315 22.93 16.37 -9.14
C ILE A 315 23.19 17.04 -7.79
N ASN A 316 23.16 18.36 -7.74
CA ASN A 316 23.42 19.11 -6.52
C ASN A 316 22.35 18.84 -5.46
N MET A 317 21.07 18.74 -5.84
CA MET A 317 20.00 18.36 -4.93
C MET A 317 20.21 16.98 -4.29
N PHE A 318 20.81 16.03 -5.02
CA PHE A 318 21.18 14.73 -4.45
C PHE A 318 22.37 14.82 -3.49
N ILE A 319 23.36 15.63 -3.83
CA ILE A 319 24.57 15.82 -3.02
C ILE A 319 24.26 16.55 -1.71
N ASP A 320 23.33 17.51 -1.73
CA ASP A 320 22.90 18.26 -0.55
C ASP A 320 22.28 17.34 0.53
N LEU A 321 21.67 16.23 0.12
CA LEU A 321 21.08 15.25 1.04
C LEU A 321 22.10 14.27 1.65
N LEU A 322 23.34 14.28 1.18
CA LEU A 322 24.37 13.35 1.59
C LEU A 322 25.42 14.03 2.48
N ASP A 323 25.49 13.57 3.72
CA ASP A 323 26.56 13.89 4.66
C ASP A 323 27.48 12.67 4.80
N PHE A 324 28.67 12.78 4.23
CA PHE A 324 29.71 11.76 4.41
C PHE A 324 30.53 12.07 5.65
N GLU A 325 30.70 11.07 6.51
CA GLU A 325 31.68 11.17 7.59
C GLU A 325 33.10 11.33 7.02
N HIS A 326 33.99 11.98 7.77
CA HIS A 326 35.36 12.27 7.31
C HIS A 326 36.25 11.02 7.14
N THR A 327 35.73 9.83 7.48
CA THR A 327 36.46 8.57 7.54
C THR A 327 35.60 7.42 6.99
N ASP A 328 36.15 6.66 6.04
CA ASP A 328 35.54 5.48 5.44
C ASP A 328 35.42 4.32 6.44
N SER A 329 34.63 3.30 6.07
CA SER A 329 34.46 2.03 6.80
C SER A 329 35.77 1.25 7.07
N LYS A 330 36.89 1.64 6.46
CA LYS A 330 38.23 1.07 6.64
C LYS A 330 39.15 1.95 7.50
N GLY A 331 38.62 3.01 8.12
CA GLY A 331 39.38 4.00 8.90
C GLY A 331 40.27 4.91 8.03
N ARG A 332 40.04 4.95 6.71
CA ARG A 332 40.76 5.82 5.76
C ARG A 332 40.03 7.15 5.65
N ARG A 333 40.75 8.26 5.56
CA ARG A 333 40.13 9.59 5.47
C ARG A 333 39.61 9.83 4.06
N VAL A 334 38.42 10.42 3.97
CA VAL A 334 37.70 10.65 2.72
C VAL A 334 37.97 12.04 2.16
N PHE A 335 38.31 13.01 3.02
CA PHE A 335 38.59 14.41 2.68
C PHE A 335 40.03 14.81 3.06
N GLN A 336 40.54 15.85 2.41
CA GLN A 336 41.83 16.46 2.75
C GLN A 336 41.86 17.01 4.18
N LEU A 337 43.05 17.01 4.77
CA LEU A 337 43.29 17.74 6.01
C LEU A 337 43.12 19.26 5.82
N PRO A 338 42.70 19.99 6.87
CA PRO A 338 42.71 21.45 6.85
C PRO A 338 44.10 21.98 6.47
N PRO A 339 44.19 23.11 5.75
CA PRO A 339 45.44 23.61 5.19
C PRO A 339 46.54 23.86 6.24
N GLU A 340 46.15 24.01 7.51
CA GLU A 340 47.03 24.18 8.68
C GLU A 340 47.81 22.92 9.09
N LYS A 341 47.43 21.73 8.62
CA LYS A 341 48.05 20.43 8.98
C LYS A 341 48.80 19.77 7.81
N LEU A 342 48.98 20.49 6.70
CA LEU A 342 49.72 20.01 5.53
C LEU A 342 51.24 20.12 5.77
N ASN A 343 51.93 18.98 5.74
CA ASN A 343 53.39 18.90 5.79
C ASN A 343 53.97 18.51 4.42
N ASP A 344 55.25 18.86 4.15
CA ASP A 344 55.97 18.54 2.91
C ASP A 344 55.99 17.04 2.54
N THR A 345 55.80 16.16 3.52
CA THR A 345 55.73 14.70 3.33
C THR A 345 54.34 14.20 2.92
N ASN A 346 53.27 14.90 3.29
CA ASN A 346 51.88 14.47 3.06
C ASN A 346 51.20 15.18 1.89
N TRP A 347 51.76 16.30 1.41
CA TRP A 347 51.12 17.14 0.38
C TRP A 347 50.82 16.38 -0.93
N ARG A 348 51.71 15.45 -1.34
CA ARG A 348 51.53 14.63 -2.55
C ARG A 348 50.40 13.61 -2.43
N THR A 349 50.18 13.06 -1.24
CA THR A 349 49.10 12.09 -0.96
C THR A 349 47.76 12.80 -0.70
N GLU A 350 47.80 13.97 -0.06
CA GLU A 350 46.60 14.79 0.19
C GLU A 350 46.04 15.37 -1.11
N GLY A 351 46.88 15.76 -2.08
CA GLY A 351 46.43 16.27 -3.38
C GLY A 351 45.58 15.30 -4.23
N PHE A 352 45.53 14.01 -3.88
CA PHE A 352 44.63 13.02 -4.53
C PHE A 352 43.29 12.86 -3.82
N LEU A 353 43.15 13.35 -2.59
CA LEU A 353 41.89 13.38 -1.84
C LEU A 353 41.15 14.69 -2.15
N PRO A 354 39.80 14.69 -2.16
CA PRO A 354 39.00 15.88 -2.40
C PRO A 354 39.04 16.83 -1.19
N ILE A 355 38.87 18.13 -1.42
CA ILE A 355 38.71 19.11 -0.34
C ILE A 355 37.25 19.06 0.15
N ASP A 356 36.29 18.90 -0.78
CA ASP A 356 34.85 18.78 -0.49
C ASP A 356 34.13 17.77 -1.41
N LYS A 357 32.91 17.37 -1.05
CA LYS A 357 32.06 16.42 -1.81
C LYS A 357 31.78 16.87 -3.26
N TRP A 358 31.99 18.15 -3.54
CA TRP A 358 31.78 18.81 -4.84
C TRP A 358 32.98 18.73 -5.79
N ASP A 359 34.21 18.56 -5.28
CA ASP A 359 35.45 18.73 -6.09
C ASP A 359 35.70 17.61 -7.11
N PHE A 360 35.09 16.45 -6.90
CA PHE A 360 35.29 15.29 -7.76
C PHE A 360 34.47 15.30 -9.06
N ILE A 361 33.53 16.23 -9.18
CA ILE A 361 32.58 16.29 -10.28
C ILE A 361 33.14 17.22 -11.36
N GLN A 362 33.96 16.65 -12.23
CA GLN A 362 34.53 17.37 -13.38
C GLN A 362 33.76 17.00 -14.65
N PHE A 363 32.72 17.77 -14.95
CA PHE A 363 31.85 17.59 -16.13
C PHE A 363 32.57 17.75 -17.48
N HIS A 364 33.78 18.34 -17.47
CA HIS A 364 34.59 18.63 -18.67
C HIS A 364 35.27 17.41 -19.33
N LYS A 365 35.26 16.22 -18.69
CA LYS A 365 35.92 15.01 -19.23
C LYS A 365 34.98 13.82 -19.27
N ILE A 366 34.04 13.77 -20.22
CA ILE A 366 33.11 12.64 -20.28
C ILE A 366 32.82 12.21 -21.72
N TYR A 367 33.46 11.11 -22.12
CA TYR A 367 33.13 10.32 -23.33
C TYR A 367 32.87 8.86 -22.95
N ARG A 368 32.14 8.60 -21.86
CA ARG A 368 31.77 7.23 -21.51
C ARG A 368 30.37 6.94 -22.01
N THR A 369 30.24 5.96 -22.91
CA THR A 369 28.96 5.39 -23.30
C THR A 369 28.38 4.67 -22.10
N ILE A 370 27.19 5.07 -21.65
CA ILE A 370 26.50 4.41 -20.54
C ILE A 370 25.63 3.30 -21.08
N TYR A 371 25.73 2.13 -20.45
CA TYR A 371 24.77 1.06 -20.61
C TYR A 371 23.78 1.12 -19.46
N LEU A 372 22.60 1.65 -19.71
CA LEU A 372 21.49 1.58 -18.75
C LEU A 372 21.07 0.12 -18.58
N ALA A 373 20.61 -0.21 -17.37
CA ALA A 373 20.04 -1.53 -17.12
C ALA A 373 18.86 -1.78 -18.06
N PRO A 374 18.79 -2.95 -18.74
CA PRO A 374 17.63 -3.35 -19.51
C PRO A 374 16.37 -3.35 -18.63
N GLU A 375 15.20 -3.10 -19.24
CA GLU A 375 13.92 -3.04 -18.51
C GLU A 375 13.64 -4.32 -17.70
N ASP A 376 14.09 -5.48 -18.19
CA ASP A 376 13.97 -6.77 -17.51
C ASP A 376 14.72 -6.82 -16.17
N VAL A 377 15.83 -6.10 -16.05
CA VAL A 377 16.65 -5.98 -14.84
C VAL A 377 16.16 -4.84 -13.95
N LEU A 378 15.51 -3.81 -14.53
CA LEU A 378 15.02 -2.65 -13.81
C LEU A 378 14.08 -3.02 -12.67
N ARG A 379 13.10 -3.91 -12.90
CA ARG A 379 12.20 -4.36 -11.84
C ARG A 379 12.95 -5.03 -10.68
N THR A 380 13.96 -5.85 -10.99
CA THR A 380 14.75 -6.52 -9.94
C THR A 380 15.56 -5.52 -9.11
N LEU A 381 15.99 -4.42 -9.72
CA LEU A 381 16.66 -3.33 -9.01
C LEU A 381 15.64 -2.52 -8.21
N GLN A 382 14.51 -2.12 -8.78
CA GLN A 382 13.49 -1.30 -8.09
C GLN A 382 13.00 -1.97 -6.80
N PHE A 383 12.83 -3.29 -6.85
CA PHE A 383 12.35 -4.10 -5.73
C PHE A 383 13.48 -4.82 -4.98
N ARG A 384 14.75 -4.43 -5.16
CA ARG A 384 15.85 -5.07 -4.42
C ARG A 384 15.76 -4.80 -2.92
N ASN A 385 16.30 -5.70 -2.09
CA ASN A 385 16.56 -5.39 -0.70
C ASN A 385 17.80 -4.47 -0.61
N TYR A 386 17.58 -3.24 -0.14
CA TYR A 386 18.60 -2.19 -0.05
C TYR A 386 19.37 -2.18 1.29
N GLU A 387 19.03 -3.05 2.24
CA GLU A 387 19.53 -3.03 3.63
C GLU A 387 21.07 -3.02 3.78
N ASN A 388 21.78 -3.76 2.92
CA ASN A 388 23.23 -3.99 3.04
C ASN A 388 24.08 -3.14 2.08
N ILE A 389 23.48 -2.18 1.39
CA ILE A 389 24.24 -1.32 0.48
C ILE A 389 25.09 -0.38 1.30
N ARG A 390 26.38 -0.24 0.99
CA ARG A 390 27.21 0.83 1.55
C ARG A 390 27.36 1.86 0.45
N TYR A 391 26.73 3.01 0.64
CA TYR A 391 26.82 4.11 -0.31
C TYR A 391 28.04 4.97 0.05
N GLU A 392 29.19 4.62 -0.52
CA GLU A 392 30.47 5.32 -0.37
C GLU A 392 30.59 6.49 -1.36
N LEU A 393 31.50 7.43 -1.10
CA LEU A 393 31.67 8.64 -1.91
C LEU A 393 32.05 8.34 -3.38
N TYR A 394 32.74 7.22 -3.63
CA TYR A 394 33.04 6.74 -4.99
C TYR A 394 31.78 6.31 -5.76
N HIS A 395 30.78 5.74 -5.07
CA HIS A 395 29.51 5.37 -5.68
C HIS A 395 28.74 6.61 -6.11
N LEU A 396 28.64 7.60 -5.23
CA LEU A 396 28.04 8.90 -5.57
C LEU A 396 28.70 9.52 -6.79
N ARG A 397 30.03 9.56 -6.82
CA ARG A 397 30.76 10.13 -7.96
C ARG A 397 30.39 9.44 -9.27
N ASN A 398 30.38 8.11 -9.30
CA ASN A 398 30.03 7.38 -10.52
C ASN A 398 28.57 7.61 -10.93
N ASP A 399 27.65 7.56 -9.98
CA ASP A 399 26.22 7.71 -10.25
C ASP A 399 25.91 9.13 -10.78
N CYS A 400 26.55 10.17 -10.24
CA CYS A 400 26.45 11.54 -10.76
C CYS A 400 27.06 11.69 -12.17
N MET A 401 28.20 11.06 -12.42
CA MET A 401 28.85 11.11 -13.74
C MET A 401 28.05 10.35 -14.80
N ASP A 402 27.44 9.22 -14.43
CA ASP A 402 26.53 8.47 -15.27
C ASP A 402 25.26 9.29 -15.54
N LEU A 403 24.65 9.93 -14.54
CA LEU A 403 23.51 10.82 -14.75
C LEU A 403 23.81 11.92 -15.78
N PHE A 404 24.97 12.58 -15.63
CA PHE A 404 25.38 13.63 -16.54
C PHE A 404 25.68 13.11 -17.96
N SER A 405 26.40 12.00 -18.10
CA SER A 405 26.69 11.44 -19.42
C SER A 405 25.44 10.93 -20.14
N TYR A 406 24.41 10.51 -19.41
CA TYR A 406 23.15 10.08 -19.99
C TYR A 406 22.46 11.25 -20.69
N TYR A 407 22.28 12.37 -19.98
CA TYR A 407 21.65 13.54 -20.55
C TYR A 407 22.50 14.18 -21.65
N ASN A 408 23.83 14.20 -21.51
CA ASN A 408 24.69 14.68 -22.58
C ASN A 408 24.52 13.84 -23.87
N SER A 409 24.53 12.51 -23.76
CA SER A 409 24.28 11.61 -24.89
C SER A 409 22.89 11.84 -25.51
N LYS A 410 21.88 12.08 -24.67
CA LYS A 410 20.51 12.38 -25.10
C LYS A 410 20.39 13.71 -25.82
N ILE A 411 21.07 14.76 -25.36
CA ILE A 411 21.14 16.06 -26.03
C ILE A 411 21.79 15.92 -27.41
N ILE A 412 22.90 15.16 -27.52
CA ILE A 412 23.54 14.87 -28.81
C ILE A 412 22.56 14.16 -29.76
N LEU A 413 21.79 13.18 -29.27
CA LEU A 413 20.78 12.50 -30.08
C LEU A 413 19.66 13.45 -30.54
N ALA A 414 19.24 14.41 -29.70
CA ALA A 414 18.24 15.41 -30.08
C ALA A 414 18.76 16.35 -31.19
N LEU A 415 20.03 16.76 -31.13
CA LEU A 415 20.68 17.54 -32.19
C LEU A 415 20.76 16.73 -33.50
N VAL A 416 21.15 15.46 -33.44
CA VAL A 416 21.17 14.56 -34.61
C VAL A 416 19.77 14.41 -35.21
N ALA A 417 18.73 14.32 -34.38
CA ALA A 417 17.34 14.25 -34.84
C ALA A 417 16.90 15.54 -35.56
N GLY A 418 17.23 16.72 -35.03
CA GLY A 418 16.98 18.00 -35.69
C GLY A 418 17.71 18.13 -37.04
N SER A 419 18.97 17.68 -37.10
CA SER A 419 19.74 17.65 -38.35
C SER A 419 19.11 16.72 -39.37
N LYS A 420 18.68 15.52 -38.95
CA LYS A 420 18.02 14.56 -39.82
C LYS A 420 16.69 15.11 -40.36
N ARG A 421 15.87 15.71 -39.51
CA ARG A 421 14.61 16.36 -39.92
C ARG A 421 14.84 17.43 -40.99
N SER A 422 15.89 18.23 -40.80
CA SER A 422 16.29 19.26 -41.77
C SER A 422 16.72 18.64 -43.11
N LEU A 423 17.56 17.60 -43.09
CA LEU A 423 17.97 16.89 -44.31
C LEU A 423 16.80 16.20 -45.03
N ASP A 424 15.89 15.59 -44.27
CA ASP A 424 14.68 14.96 -44.82
C ASP A 424 13.77 16.00 -45.48
N PHE A 425 13.66 17.20 -44.91
CA PHE A 425 12.94 18.33 -45.51
C PHE A 425 13.55 18.73 -46.86
N VAL A 426 14.88 18.89 -46.96
CA VAL A 426 15.57 19.18 -48.24
C VAL A 426 15.28 18.09 -49.27
N ARG A 427 15.40 16.83 -48.84
CA ARG A 427 15.20 15.68 -49.72
C ARG A 427 13.80 15.63 -50.29
N GLN A 428 12.79 15.99 -49.51
CA GLN A 428 11.38 15.89 -49.91
C GLN A 428 10.89 17.09 -50.72
N ASN A 429 11.35 18.31 -50.38
CA ASN A 429 10.77 19.55 -50.90
C ASN A 429 11.66 20.30 -51.89
N ILE A 430 12.97 20.01 -51.94
CA ILE A 430 13.94 20.74 -52.78
C ILE A 430 14.54 19.83 -53.85
N LEU A 431 14.83 18.56 -53.52
CA LEU A 431 15.51 17.61 -54.42
C LEU A 431 14.55 16.70 -55.21
N ARG A 432 13.26 16.72 -54.91
CA ARG A 432 12.19 16.07 -55.68
C ARG A 432 11.38 17.13 -56.40
#